data_AF-A0A2N5K5B7-F1
#
_entry.id   AF-A0A2N5K5B7-F1
#
_cell.length_a   1.000
_cell.length_b   1.000
_cell.length_c   1.000
_cell.angle_alpha   90.00
_cell.angle_beta   90.00
_cell.angle_gamma   90.00
#
_symmetry.space_group_name_H-M   'P 1'
#
loop_
_entity.id
_entity.type
_entity.pdbx_description
1 polymer ?
#
loop_
_entity_poly.entity_id
_entity_poly.type
_entity_poly.pdbx_seq_one_letter_code
_entity_poly.pdbx_strand_id
1 'polypeptide(L)'
;MPDGTKQPVPLTERGLGYLVAKYARLAKVADLSPHDLRHRFGYRMAQTVPIHRLAQIMGHDSLDTTLIYVQGTKQDLQQAVESIAWT
;
A
#
# COMPACT_ATOMS: atom_id res chain seq x y z
N MET A 1 16.06 -22.00 -39.95
CA MET A 1 15.28 -22.30 -38.74
C MET A 1 15.13 -21.00 -37.98
N PRO A 2 13.92 -20.43 -37.79
CA PRO A 2 13.79 -19.22 -36.98
C PRO A 2 13.88 -19.61 -35.50
N ASP A 3 14.75 -18.91 -34.78
CA ASP A 3 15.00 -19.03 -33.35
C ASP A 3 13.75 -18.62 -32.54
N GLY A 4 13.26 -19.54 -31.72
CA GLY A 4 11.98 -19.47 -31.02
C GLY A 4 12.02 -18.72 -29.70
N THR A 5 12.67 -17.57 -29.63
CA THR A 5 12.67 -16.73 -28.43
C THR A 5 11.28 -16.12 -28.23
N LYS A 6 10.45 -16.75 -27.39
CA LYS A 6 9.19 -16.17 -26.92
C LYS A 6 9.52 -14.89 -26.16
N GLN A 7 9.11 -13.75 -26.72
CA GLN A 7 9.20 -12.46 -26.03
C GLN A 7 8.43 -12.52 -24.70
N PRO A 8 8.99 -12.03 -23.59
CA PRO A 8 8.28 -12.01 -22.32
C PRO A 8 7.05 -11.11 -22.43
N VAL A 9 5.88 -11.71 -22.16
CA VAL A 9 4.60 -10.98 -22.17
C VAL A 9 4.46 -10.24 -20.84
N PRO A 10 4.01 -8.97 -20.83
CA PRO A 10 3.73 -8.23 -19.60
C PRO A 10 2.80 -9.00 -18.66
N LEU A 11 3.07 -8.93 -17.36
CA LEU A 11 2.20 -9.53 -16.36
C LEU A 11 0.85 -8.82 -16.37
N THR A 12 -0.23 -9.58 -16.54
CA THR A 12 -1.59 -9.05 -16.46
C THR A 12 -2.02 -8.90 -15.00
N GLU A 13 -3.01 -8.06 -14.74
CA GLU A 13 -3.61 -7.92 -13.39
C GLU A 13 -4.11 -9.26 -12.85
N ARG A 14 -4.76 -10.06 -13.69
CA ARG A 14 -5.20 -11.42 -13.35
C ARG A 14 -4.03 -12.34 -13.01
N GLY A 15 -2.93 -12.23 -13.76
CA GLY A 15 -1.69 -12.96 -13.49
C GLY A 15 -1.09 -12.58 -12.13
N LEU A 16 -1.05 -11.29 -11.81
CA LEU A 16 -0.62 -10.81 -10.49
C LEU A 16 -1.54 -11.34 -9.38
N GLY A 17 -2.86 -11.28 -9.56
CA GLY A 17 -3.83 -11.83 -8.62
C GLY A 17 -3.61 -13.31 -8.34
N TYR A 18 -3.34 -14.10 -9.39
CA TYR A 18 -3.02 -15.53 -9.24
C TYR A 18 -1.73 -15.76 -8.44
N LEU A 19 -0.68 -14.97 -8.70
CA LEU A 19 0.58 -15.06 -7.95
C LEU A 19 0.38 -14.74 -6.47
N VAL A 20 -0.33 -13.65 -6.16
CA VAL A 20 -0.64 -13.27 -4.77
C VAL A 20 -1.46 -14.36 -4.08
N ALA A 21 -2.51 -14.88 -4.72
CA ALA A 21 -3.34 -15.95 -4.16
C ALA A 21 -2.54 -17.24 -3.91
N LYS A 22 -1.58 -17.58 -4.79
CA LYS A 22 -0.67 -18.72 -4.59
C LYS A 22 0.13 -18.56 -3.29
N TYR A 23 0.76 -17.41 -3.08
CA TYR A 23 1.59 -17.18 -1.90
C TYR A 23 0.77 -16.97 -0.63
N ALA A 24 -0.42 -16.37 -0.72
CA ALA A 24 -1.36 -16.26 0.38
C ALA A 24 -1.71 -17.64 0.96
N ARG A 25 -2.05 -18.60 0.09
CA ARG A 25 -2.34 -19.99 0.49
C ARG A 25 -1.12 -20.68 1.14
N LEU A 26 0.07 -20.51 0.57
CA LEU A 26 1.29 -21.09 1.14
C LEU A 26 1.62 -20.51 2.52
N ALA A 27 1.38 -19.20 2.69
CA ALA A 27 1.54 -18.50 3.97
C ALA A 27 0.38 -18.71 4.95
N LYS A 28 -0.67 -19.46 4.56
CA LYS A 28 -1.91 -19.65 5.33
C LYS A 28 -2.61 -18.35 5.73
N VAL A 29 -2.58 -17.36 4.83
CA VAL A 29 -3.31 -16.09 4.98
C VAL A 29 -4.57 -16.18 4.13
N ALA A 30 -5.73 -16.09 4.78
CA ALA A 30 -7.03 -16.08 4.11
C ALA A 30 -7.29 -14.71 3.46
N ASP A 31 -8.06 -14.71 2.36
CA ASP A 31 -8.67 -13.51 1.75
C ASP A 31 -7.70 -12.35 1.45
N LEU A 32 -6.47 -12.66 1.03
CA LEU A 32 -5.46 -11.68 0.66
C LEU A 32 -5.49 -11.35 -0.84
N SER A 33 -5.67 -10.08 -1.18
CA SER A 33 -5.56 -9.54 -2.53
C SER A 33 -4.33 -8.63 -2.72
N PRO A 34 -3.94 -8.32 -3.97
CA PRO A 34 -2.89 -7.33 -4.23
C PRO A 34 -3.19 -5.94 -3.64
N HIS A 35 -4.46 -5.55 -3.56
CA HIS A 35 -4.84 -4.23 -3.04
C HIS A 35 -4.67 -4.14 -1.52
N ASP A 36 -4.91 -5.25 -0.79
CA ASP A 36 -4.68 -5.32 0.66
C ASP A 36 -3.21 -5.13 1.00
N LEU A 37 -2.30 -5.67 0.19
CA LEU A 37 -0.86 -5.44 0.33
C LEU A 37 -0.50 -3.96 0.15
N ARG A 38 -1.09 -3.31 -0.86
CA ARG A 38 -0.93 -1.87 -1.11
C ARG A 38 -1.45 -1.04 0.07
N HIS A 39 -2.62 -1.38 0.61
CA HIS A 39 -3.16 -0.70 1.78
C HIS A 39 -2.28 -0.90 3.01
N ARG A 40 -1.82 -2.13 3.27
CA ARG A 40 -0.94 -2.44 4.40
C ARG A 40 0.37 -1.65 4.32
N PHE A 41 0.92 -1.50 3.12
CA PHE A 41 2.06 -0.63 2.87
C PHE A 41 1.73 0.83 3.22
N GLY A 42 0.62 1.37 2.72
CA GLY A 42 0.16 2.72 3.01
C GLY A 42 0.03 3.00 4.51
N TYR A 43 -0.69 2.15 5.25
CA TYR A 43 -0.85 2.29 6.70
C TYR A 43 0.47 2.24 7.48
N ARG A 44 1.39 1.34 7.10
CA ARG A 44 2.69 1.22 7.79
C ARG A 44 3.57 2.44 7.52
N MET A 45 3.58 2.94 6.28
CA MET A 45 4.40 4.09 5.92
C MET A 45 3.85 5.40 6.50
N ALA A 46 2.53 5.55 6.61
CA ALA A 46 1.88 6.71 7.22
C ALA A 46 2.36 7.00 8.66
N GLN A 47 2.83 5.98 9.39
CA GLN A 47 3.37 6.14 10.74
C GLN A 47 4.73 6.85 10.80
N THR A 48 5.46 6.91 9.69
CA THR A 48 6.86 7.40 9.65
C THR A 48 7.15 8.37 8.52
N VAL A 49 6.27 8.42 7.52
CA VAL A 49 6.46 9.22 6.30
C VAL A 49 5.40 10.32 6.24
N PRO A 50 5.82 11.59 6.04
CA PRO A 50 4.88 12.68 5.81
C PRO A 50 3.92 12.39 4.66
N ILE A 51 2.64 12.70 4.86
CA ILE A 51 1.54 12.33 3.95
C ILE A 51 1.78 12.71 2.48
N HIS A 52 2.38 13.87 2.20
CA HIS A 52 2.69 14.31 0.85
C HIS A 52 3.73 13.42 0.14
N ARG A 53 4.72 12.91 0.89
CA ARG A 53 5.70 11.95 0.35
C ARG A 53 5.07 10.58 0.18
N LEU A 54 4.20 10.18 1.10
CA LEU A 54 3.46 8.92 0.96
C LEU A 54 2.60 8.93 -0.31
N ALA A 55 1.91 10.03 -0.61
CA ALA A 55 1.13 10.18 -1.83
C ALA A 55 1.99 9.99 -3.09
N GLN A 56 3.19 10.57 -3.13
CA GLN A 56 4.13 10.40 -4.24
C GLN A 56 4.61 8.95 -4.37
N ILE A 57 4.99 8.31 -3.25
CA ILE A 57 5.44 6.91 -3.24
C ILE A 57 4.33 5.97 -3.73
N MET A 58 3.10 6.25 -3.36
CA MET A 58 1.95 5.44 -3.76
C MET A 58 1.46 5.78 -5.18
N GLY A 59 1.89 6.90 -5.76
CA GLY A 59 1.42 7.37 -7.07
C GLY A 59 -0.04 7.82 -7.02
N HIS A 60 -0.41 8.57 -5.98
CA HIS A 60 -1.74 9.17 -5.88
C HIS A 60 -1.73 10.61 -6.42
N ASP A 61 -2.69 10.92 -7.27
CA ASP A 61 -2.87 12.26 -7.85
C ASP A 61 -3.53 13.24 -6.86
N SER A 62 -4.15 12.72 -5.80
CA SER A 62 -4.78 13.51 -4.74
C SER A 62 -4.29 13.09 -3.37
N LEU A 63 -4.05 14.09 -2.51
CA LEU A 63 -3.79 13.88 -1.09
C LEU A 63 -5.00 13.26 -0.38
N ASP A 64 -6.22 13.53 -0.84
CA ASP A 64 -7.45 12.98 -0.27
C ASP A 64 -7.48 11.45 -0.33
N THR A 65 -6.98 10.87 -1.43
CA THR A 65 -6.84 9.42 -1.57
C THR A 65 -5.82 8.84 -0.58
N THR A 66 -4.84 9.65 -0.17
CA THR A 66 -3.80 9.24 0.79
C THR A 66 -4.24 9.43 2.24
N LEU A 67 -5.18 10.35 2.50
CA LEU A 67 -5.71 10.61 3.84
C LEU A 67 -6.33 9.36 4.49
N ILE A 68 -6.79 8.38 3.71
CA ILE A 68 -7.31 7.11 4.24
C ILE A 68 -6.30 6.36 5.13
N TYR A 69 -4.99 6.62 4.97
CA TYR A 69 -3.94 5.99 5.79
C TYR A 69 -3.55 6.78 7.04
N VAL A 70 -4.04 8.02 7.15
CA VAL A 70 -3.63 8.99 8.18
C VAL A 70 -4.82 9.45 9.01
N GLN A 71 -6.02 8.89 8.81
CA GLN A 71 -7.20 9.25 9.60
C GLN A 71 -6.92 9.03 11.09
N GLY A 72 -6.58 10.13 11.77
CA GLY A 72 -6.33 10.16 13.20
C GLY A 72 -7.63 9.85 13.92
N THR A 73 -7.54 8.94 14.89
CA THR A 73 -8.59 8.84 15.88
C THR A 73 -8.65 10.16 16.68
N LYS A 74 -9.77 10.44 17.35
CA LYS A 74 -9.86 11.62 18.24
C LYS A 74 -8.73 11.65 19.28
N GLN A 75 -8.21 10.48 19.66
CA GLN A 75 -7.10 10.32 20.60
C GLN A 75 -5.75 10.77 19.99
N ASP A 76 -5.50 10.51 18.71
CA ASP A 76 -4.27 10.93 18.03
C ASP A 76 -4.19 12.45 17.90
N LEU A 77 -5.33 13.10 17.64
CA LEU A 77 -5.43 14.56 17.60
C LEU A 77 -5.17 15.19 18.97
N GLN A 78 -5.69 14.58 20.03
CA GLN A 78 -5.48 15.05 21.40
C GLN A 78 -4.00 14.96 21.80
N GLN A 79 -3.33 13.83 21.50
CA GLN A 79 -1.90 13.67 21.75
C GLN A 79 -1.04 14.66 20.96
N ALA A 80 -1.40 14.94 19.70
CA ALA A 80 -0.70 15.93 18.89
C ALA A 80 -0.79 17.34 19.53
N VAL A 81 -1.97 17.74 20.00
CA VAL A 81 -2.15 19.02 20.71
C VAL A 81 -1.36 19.07 22.01
N GLU A 82 -1.39 17.99 22.80
CA GLU A 82 -0.64 17.88 24.06
C GLU A 82 0.87 17.97 23.84
N SER A 83 1.39 17.41 22.74
CA SER A 83 2.82 17.48 22.40
C SER A 83 3.30 18.89 22.04
N ILE A 84 2.41 19.71 21.45
CA ILE A 84 2.69 21.12 21.12
C ILE A 84 2.66 21.99 22.37
N ALA A 85 1.77 21.68 23.32
CA ALA A 85 1.59 22.45 24.56
C ALA A 85 2.78 22.39 25.53
N TRP A 86 3.76 21.51 25.29
CA TRP A 86 4.96 21.33 26.13
C TRP A 86 6.28 21.72 25.45
N THR A 87 6.21 22.42 24.30
CA THR A 87 7.33 23.15 23.66
C THR A 87 7.15 24.64 23.81
#